data_AF-A0AAU8HGL8-F1
#
_entry.id   AF-A0AAU8HGL8-F1
#
_cell.length_a   1.000
_cell.length_b   1.000
_cell.length_c   1.000
_cell.angle_alpha   90.00
_cell.angle_beta   90.00
_cell.angle_gamma   90.00
#
_symmetry.space_group_name_H-M   'P 1'
#
loop_
_entity.id
_entity.type
_entity.pdbx_description
1 polymer ?
#
loop_
_entity_poly.entity_id
_entity_poly.type
_entity_poly.pdbx_seq_one_letter_code
_entity_poly.pdbx_strand_id
1 'polypeptide(L)'
;MDSGPDEFESFVRARTPALLRSAYLLTGDQHLAEDLVQSALVRTHRAWRRVHELGNAEAYTRKAMYHLQISRWRRRRPAESFTGATPQRSERAEPDHAELTALRLSLRLALARLPVKQRAVVVLRFFEDLSEAQAAEMLGVTVGTVKSQTARALARLRAVAPELNDASATGGLR
;
A
#
# COMPACT_ATOMS: atom_id res chain seq x y z
N MET A 1 -24.58 27.53 -1.63
CA MET A 1 -23.81 26.95 -0.50
C MET A 1 -22.51 26.45 -1.09
N ASP A 2 -21.39 27.05 -0.67
CA ASP A 2 -20.06 26.67 -1.09
C ASP A 2 -19.62 25.43 -0.28
N SER A 3 -20.26 24.29 -0.54
CA SER A 3 -20.09 23.05 0.25
C SER A 3 -18.83 22.26 -0.11
N GLY A 4 -18.11 22.68 -1.16
CA GLY A 4 -16.94 21.98 -1.68
C GLY A 4 -15.78 21.82 -0.67
N PRO A 5 -15.39 22.88 0.08
CA PRO A 5 -14.32 22.81 1.06
C PRO A 5 -14.65 21.90 2.26
N ASP A 6 -15.87 22.04 2.82
CA ASP A 6 -16.30 21.31 4.01
C ASP A 6 -16.50 19.81 3.74
N GLU A 7 -17.04 19.46 2.56
CA GLU A 7 -17.19 18.07 2.12
C GLU A 7 -15.84 17.39 1.89
N PHE A 8 -14.88 18.12 1.29
CA PHE A 8 -13.53 17.59 1.09
C PHE A 8 -12.81 17.38 2.42
N GLU A 9 -12.91 18.33 3.36
CA GLU A 9 -12.31 18.18 4.68
C GLU A 9 -12.88 16.97 5.44
N SER A 10 -14.20 16.79 5.40
CA SER A 10 -14.88 15.62 5.98
C SER A 10 -14.36 14.31 5.37
N PHE A 11 -14.23 14.26 4.04
CA PHE A 11 -13.64 13.12 3.33
C PHE A 11 -12.20 12.85 3.76
N VAL A 12 -11.35 13.88 3.81
CA VAL A 12 -9.95 13.77 4.25
C VAL A 12 -9.88 13.19 5.66
N ARG A 13 -10.64 13.77 6.61
CA ARG A 13 -10.68 13.34 8.01
C ARG A 13 -11.12 11.88 8.12
N ALA A 14 -12.14 11.48 7.37
CA ALA A 14 -12.69 10.13 7.41
C ALA A 14 -11.75 9.09 6.77
N ARG A 15 -11.02 9.44 5.71
CA ARG A 15 -10.26 8.46 4.90
C ARG A 15 -8.77 8.41 5.22
N THR A 16 -8.18 9.48 5.77
CA THR A 16 -6.74 9.56 6.06
C THR A 16 -6.21 8.38 6.87
N PRO A 17 -6.87 7.90 7.95
CA PRO A 17 -6.35 6.76 8.72
C PRO A 17 -6.22 5.48 7.89
N ALA A 18 -7.19 5.20 7.01
CA ALA A 18 -7.14 4.03 6.14
C ALA A 18 -6.08 4.17 5.05
N LEU A 19 -5.98 5.35 4.43
CA LEU A 19 -4.98 5.65 3.41
C LEU A 19 -3.56 5.56 3.96
N LEU A 20 -3.31 6.05 5.18
CA LEU A 20 -2.00 5.96 5.84
C LEU A 20 -1.60 4.52 6.12
N ARG A 21 -2.54 3.65 6.55
CA ARG A 21 -2.24 2.22 6.75
C ARG A 21 -1.79 1.56 5.45
N SER A 22 -2.51 1.76 4.35
CA SER A 22 -2.11 1.23 3.04
C SER A 22 -0.79 1.85 2.56
N ALA A 23 -0.64 3.17 2.65
CA ALA A 23 0.57 3.88 2.23
C ALA A 23 1.80 3.39 3.00
N TYR A 24 1.67 3.18 4.31
CA TYR A 24 2.74 2.65 5.14
C TYR A 24 3.15 1.24 4.73
N LEU A 25 2.19 0.36 4.40
CA LEU A 25 2.51 -0.96 3.85
C LEU A 25 3.18 -0.88 2.47
N LEU A 26 2.92 0.16 1.69
CA LEU A 26 3.55 0.38 0.39
C LEU A 26 4.96 0.94 0.50
N THR A 27 5.22 1.83 1.44
CA THR A 27 6.50 2.53 1.58
C THR A 27 7.45 1.84 2.54
N GLY A 28 6.94 1.30 3.65
CA GLY A 28 7.72 0.83 4.79
C GLY A 28 8.27 1.95 5.67
N ASP A 29 7.83 3.20 5.45
CA ASP A 29 8.34 4.40 6.12
C ASP A 29 7.18 5.38 6.35
N GLN A 30 7.07 5.91 7.57
CA GLN A 30 5.98 6.77 8.02
C GLN A 30 5.94 8.10 7.27
N HIS A 31 7.08 8.79 7.16
CA HIS A 31 7.16 10.07 6.45
C HIS A 31 6.88 9.89 4.97
N LEU A 32 7.39 8.81 4.36
CA LEU A 32 7.08 8.51 2.97
C LEU A 32 5.62 8.15 2.74
N ALA A 33 4.96 7.55 3.73
CA ALA A 33 3.54 7.24 3.68
C ALA A 33 2.69 8.52 3.76
N GLU A 34 3.02 9.41 4.69
CA GLU A 34 2.37 10.72 4.84
C GLU A 34 2.49 11.55 3.55
N ASP A 35 3.71 11.66 3.00
CA ASP A 35 3.96 12.34 1.72
C ASP A 35 3.11 11.77 0.58
N LEU A 36 3.00 10.43 0.54
CA LEU A 36 2.27 9.72 -0.49
C LEU A 36 0.77 9.97 -0.39
N VAL A 37 0.21 9.92 0.83
CA VAL A 37 -1.21 10.22 1.09
C VAL A 37 -1.51 11.67 0.78
N GLN A 38 -0.69 12.62 1.26
CA GLN A 38 -0.85 14.04 0.96
C GLN A 38 -0.82 14.29 -0.55
N SER A 39 0.13 13.71 -1.28
CA SER A 39 0.21 13.84 -2.74
C SER A 39 -1.03 13.29 -3.45
N ALA A 40 -1.60 12.18 -2.96
CA ALA A 40 -2.82 11.60 -3.50
C ALA A 40 -4.05 12.47 -3.20
N LEU A 41 -4.15 13.02 -1.99
CA LEU A 41 -5.22 13.93 -1.59
C LEU A 41 -5.16 15.26 -2.35
N VAL A 42 -3.97 15.83 -2.58
CA VAL A 42 -3.79 17.03 -3.42
C VAL A 42 -4.30 16.79 -4.85
N ARG A 43 -4.01 15.62 -5.44
CA ARG A 43 -4.56 15.25 -6.75
C ARG A 43 -6.07 15.05 -6.72
N THR A 44 -6.60 14.53 -5.62
CA THR A 44 -8.03 14.34 -5.41
C THR A 44 -8.74 15.67 -5.30
N HIS A 45 -8.20 16.60 -4.50
CA HIS A 45 -8.72 17.95 -4.33
C HIS A 45 -8.87 18.69 -5.68
N ARG A 46 -7.84 18.62 -6.53
CA ARG A 46 -7.89 19.22 -7.88
C ARG A 46 -8.99 18.63 -8.78
N ALA A 47 -9.42 17.40 -8.51
CA ALA A 47 -10.49 16.73 -9.25
C ALA A 47 -11.80 16.66 -8.45
N TRP A 48 -11.87 17.27 -7.26
CA TRP A 48 -12.85 16.97 -6.20
C TRP A 48 -14.28 17.00 -6.71
N ARG A 49 -14.70 18.12 -7.30
CA ARG A 49 -16.06 18.30 -7.82
C ARG A 49 -16.52 17.12 -8.67
N ARG A 50 -15.71 16.75 -9.67
CA ARG A 50 -16.02 15.65 -10.60
C ARG A 50 -16.05 14.28 -9.92
N VAL A 51 -15.11 14.00 -9.01
CA VAL A 51 -15.00 12.67 -8.38
C VAL A 51 -15.99 12.47 -7.23
N HIS A 52 -16.33 13.55 -6.55
CA HIS A 52 -17.33 13.56 -5.48
C HIS A 52 -18.74 13.40 -6.04
N GLU A 53 -19.11 14.15 -7.08
CA GLU A 53 -20.41 14.03 -7.77
C GLU A 53 -20.66 12.62 -8.33
N LEU A 54 -19.60 11.92 -8.75
CA LEU A 54 -19.65 10.54 -9.24
C LEU A 54 -19.58 9.49 -8.14
N GLY A 55 -19.50 9.88 -6.86
CA GLY A 55 -19.36 8.97 -5.73
C GLY A 55 -18.06 8.14 -5.73
N ASN A 56 -17.03 8.58 -6.46
CA ASN A 56 -15.82 7.79 -6.72
C ASN A 56 -14.54 8.38 -6.08
N ALA A 57 -14.68 9.38 -5.22
CA ALA A 57 -13.55 10.06 -4.57
C ALA A 57 -12.57 9.10 -3.90
N GLU A 58 -13.05 8.12 -3.11
CA GLU A 58 -12.18 7.15 -2.44
C GLU A 58 -11.39 6.29 -3.44
N ALA A 59 -12.07 5.73 -4.44
CA ALA A 59 -11.44 4.92 -5.47
C ALA A 59 -10.40 5.74 -6.26
N TYR A 60 -10.71 7.00 -6.58
CA TYR A 60 -9.80 7.91 -7.24
C TYR A 60 -8.56 8.22 -6.39
N THR A 61 -8.72 8.50 -5.09
CA THR A 61 -7.60 8.75 -4.18
C THR A 61 -6.69 7.54 -4.07
N ARG A 62 -7.26 6.35 -3.88
CA ARG A 62 -6.47 5.10 -3.84
C ARG A 62 -5.71 4.89 -5.14
N LYS A 63 -6.38 5.03 -6.30
CA LYS A 63 -5.72 4.92 -7.61
C LYS A 63 -4.57 5.90 -7.77
N ALA A 64 -4.78 7.17 -7.40
CA ALA A 64 -3.73 8.18 -7.42
C ALA A 64 -2.53 7.79 -6.53
N MET A 65 -2.79 7.27 -5.34
CA MET A 65 -1.78 6.81 -4.38
C MET A 65 -0.93 5.66 -4.93
N TYR A 66 -1.56 4.60 -5.46
CA TYR A 66 -0.83 3.47 -6.06
C TYR A 66 0.00 3.89 -7.28
N HIS A 67 -0.56 4.73 -8.15
CA HIS A 67 0.16 5.25 -9.31
C HIS A 67 1.35 6.13 -8.91
N LEU A 68 1.20 6.97 -7.88
CA LEU A 68 2.28 7.79 -7.33
C LEU A 68 3.42 6.92 -6.81
N GLN A 69 3.11 5.86 -6.05
CA GLN A 69 4.13 4.96 -5.51
C GLN A 69 4.94 4.26 -6.61
N ILE A 70 4.27 3.73 -7.63
CA ILE A 70 4.94 3.05 -8.75
C ILE A 70 5.77 4.05 -9.56
N SER A 71 5.26 5.27 -9.76
CA SER A 71 5.99 6.34 -10.46
C SER A 71 7.24 6.78 -9.69
N ARG A 72 7.13 6.97 -8.37
CA ARG A 72 8.24 7.31 -7.49
C ARG A 72 9.36 6.28 -7.57
N TRP A 73 9.01 5.00 -7.58
CA TRP A 73 9.99 3.92 -7.75
C TRP A 73 10.67 3.95 -9.11
N ARG A 74 9.93 4.20 -10.20
CA ARG A 74 10.51 4.32 -11.56
C ARG A 74 11.54 5.44 -11.66
N ARG A 75 11.28 6.59 -11.01
CA ARG A 75 12.17 7.76 -11.03
C ARG A 75 13.40 7.62 -10.13
N ARG A 76 13.31 6.82 -9.05
CA ARG A 76 14.41 6.60 -8.10
C ARG A 76 15.38 5.51 -8.53
N ARG A 77 15.12 4.85 -9.66
CA ARG A 77 16.08 3.93 -10.26
C ARG A 77 16.95 4.72 -11.25
N PRO A 78 18.28 4.80 -11.04
CA PRO A 78 19.21 4.90 -12.16
C PRO A 78 18.87 3.75 -13.11
N ALA A 79 18.96 3.99 -14.42
CA ALA A 79 18.54 3.06 -15.45
C ALA A 79 19.43 1.81 -15.52
N GLU A 80 19.51 1.01 -14.46
CA GLU A 80 20.14 -0.29 -14.43
C GLU A 80 19.76 -1.03 -13.14
N SER A 81 19.60 -2.34 -13.29
CA SER A 81 19.51 -3.33 -12.21
C SER A 81 18.14 -3.61 -11.57
N PHE A 82 17.67 -4.81 -11.91
CA PHE A 82 16.65 -5.61 -11.23
C PHE A 82 17.17 -6.24 -9.92
N THR A 83 18.09 -5.59 -9.21
CA THR A 83 18.59 -6.08 -7.92
C THR A 83 17.89 -5.34 -6.77
N GLY A 84 17.45 -6.13 -5.80
CA GLY A 84 16.68 -5.66 -4.66
C GLY A 84 17.59 -4.92 -3.69
N ALA A 85 17.55 -3.59 -3.72
CA ALA A 85 18.03 -2.77 -2.62
C ALA A 85 16.86 -2.48 -1.68
N THR A 86 16.89 -3.11 -0.51
CA THR A 86 15.99 -2.86 0.61
C THR A 86 16.40 -1.52 1.26
N PRO A 87 15.54 -0.49 1.33
CA PRO A 87 15.79 0.62 2.23
C PRO A 87 15.62 0.10 3.66
N GLN A 88 16.71 0.09 4.40
CA GLN A 88 16.76 -0.27 5.82
C GLN A 88 16.89 1.05 6.60
N ARG A 89 15.92 1.40 7.47
CA ARG A 89 16.14 2.05 8.78
C ARG A 89 14.85 2.44 9.54
N SER A 90 14.73 1.81 10.72
CA SER A 90 14.28 2.20 12.08
C SER A 90 12.92 2.83 12.41
N GLU A 91 12.38 2.25 13.48
CA GLU A 91 11.09 2.35 14.16
C GLU A 91 10.95 3.52 15.14
N ARG A 92 9.69 3.97 15.31
CA ARG A 92 9.07 4.20 16.63
C ARG A 92 7.62 3.72 16.56
N ALA A 93 7.22 2.83 17.46
CA ALA A 93 5.84 2.43 17.67
C ALA A 93 5.53 2.51 19.17
N GLU A 94 4.43 3.16 19.53
CA GLU A 94 3.92 3.20 20.90
C GLU A 94 3.34 1.85 21.35
N PRO A 95 3.35 1.56 22.68
CA PRO A 95 3.05 0.24 23.19
C PRO A 95 1.57 0.09 23.55
N ASP A 96 0.84 -0.72 22.78
CA ASP A 96 -0.15 -1.65 23.34
C ASP A 96 -0.47 -2.75 22.32
N HIS A 97 -0.68 -4.00 22.76
CA HIS A 97 -0.86 -5.24 21.96
C HIS A 97 0.40 -5.95 21.43
N ALA A 98 1.25 -6.48 22.31
CA ALA A 98 2.57 -7.06 21.97
C ALA A 98 2.58 -8.16 20.88
N GLU A 99 1.69 -9.15 20.89
CA GLU A 99 1.74 -10.29 19.95
C GLU A 99 1.19 -9.96 18.55
N LEU A 100 0.04 -9.28 18.49
CA LEU A 100 -0.50 -8.72 17.24
C LEU A 100 0.45 -7.68 16.65
N THR A 101 1.18 -6.94 17.49
CA THR A 101 2.20 -5.96 17.04
C THR A 101 3.43 -6.65 16.49
N ALA A 102 3.92 -7.73 17.11
CA ALA A 102 5.05 -8.51 16.61
C ALA A 102 4.75 -9.13 15.23
N LEU A 103 3.59 -9.77 15.05
CA LEU A 103 3.19 -10.31 13.74
C LEU A 103 3.03 -9.21 12.69
N ARG A 104 2.40 -8.08 13.05
CA ARG A 104 2.25 -6.92 12.15
C ARG A 104 3.62 -6.34 11.79
N LEU A 105 4.56 -6.27 12.73
CA LEU A 105 5.93 -5.81 12.50
C LEU A 105 6.69 -6.76 11.57
N SER A 106 6.62 -8.07 11.80
CA SER A 106 7.22 -9.08 10.93
C SER A 106 6.65 -9.02 9.51
N LEU A 107 5.32 -8.89 9.37
CA LEU A 107 4.67 -8.72 8.07
C LEU A 107 5.14 -7.44 7.36
N ARG A 108 5.24 -6.31 8.08
CA ARG A 108 5.76 -5.04 7.55
C ARG A 108 7.19 -5.19 7.03
N LEU A 109 8.08 -5.77 7.84
CA LEU A 109 9.48 -5.99 7.47
C LEU A 109 9.60 -6.93 6.26
N ALA A 110 8.77 -7.97 6.20
CA ALA A 110 8.74 -8.88 5.07
C ALA A 110 8.25 -8.19 3.77
N LEU A 111 7.18 -7.40 3.84
CA LEU A 111 6.69 -6.62 2.71
C LEU A 111 7.74 -5.60 2.23
N ALA A 112 8.50 -5.00 3.16
CA ALA A 112 9.59 -4.08 2.84
C ALA A 112 10.73 -4.73 2.01
N ARG A 113 10.89 -6.07 2.08
CA ARG A 113 11.87 -6.85 1.29
C ARG A 113 11.38 -7.18 -0.13
N LEU A 114 10.11 -6.89 -0.44
CA LEU A 114 9.57 -7.08 -1.79
C LEU A 114 9.89 -5.90 -2.71
N PRO A 115 10.16 -6.16 -4.00
CA PRO A 115 10.09 -5.16 -5.06
C PRO A 115 8.75 -4.41 -5.05
N VAL A 116 8.77 -3.10 -5.32
CA VAL A 116 7.59 -2.22 -5.20
C VAL A 116 6.36 -2.74 -5.95
N LYS A 117 6.52 -3.28 -7.15
CA LYS A 117 5.40 -3.85 -7.92
C LYS A 117 4.80 -5.09 -7.26
N GLN A 118 5.64 -5.96 -6.70
CA GLN A 118 5.20 -7.17 -5.99
C GLN A 118 4.50 -6.79 -4.70
N ARG A 119 5.07 -5.85 -3.94
CA ARG A 119 4.47 -5.30 -2.72
C ARG A 119 3.10 -4.68 -3.00
N ALA A 120 2.99 -3.83 -4.01
CA ALA A 120 1.72 -3.20 -4.38
C ALA A 120 0.63 -4.23 -4.71
N VAL A 121 0.96 -5.29 -5.45
CA VAL A 121 0.02 -6.38 -5.74
C VAL A 121 -0.39 -7.11 -4.46
N VAL A 122 0.54 -7.40 -3.56
CA VAL A 122 0.21 -8.06 -2.29
C VAL A 122 -0.70 -7.20 -1.42
N VAL A 123 -0.41 -5.90 -1.29
CA VAL A 123 -1.25 -4.98 -0.51
C VAL A 123 -2.66 -4.90 -1.12
N LEU A 124 -2.79 -4.73 -2.43
CA LEU A 124 -4.10 -4.69 -3.08
C LEU A 124 -4.90 -5.99 -2.89
N ARG A 125 -4.25 -7.15 -3.05
CA ARG A 125 -4.92 -8.46 -3.06
C ARG A 125 -5.30 -8.96 -1.66
N PHE A 126 -4.47 -8.71 -0.67
CA PHE A 126 -4.58 -9.34 0.66
C PHE A 126 -4.79 -8.36 1.81
N PHE A 127 -4.50 -7.07 1.62
CA PHE A 127 -4.79 -6.06 2.65
C PHE A 127 -6.01 -5.21 2.28
N GLU A 128 -6.25 -4.98 1.00
CA GLU A 128 -7.44 -4.28 0.50
C GLU A 128 -8.51 -5.22 -0.08
N ASP A 129 -8.30 -6.54 0.02
CA ASP A 129 -9.23 -7.59 -0.42
C ASP A 129 -9.74 -7.45 -1.87
N LEU A 130 -8.94 -6.83 -2.75
CA LEU A 130 -9.32 -6.68 -4.14
C LEU A 130 -9.12 -7.98 -4.92
N SER A 131 -10.04 -8.25 -5.84
CA SER A 131 -9.86 -9.29 -6.86
C SER A 131 -8.66 -9.01 -7.77
N GLU A 132 -8.19 -10.01 -8.51
CA GLU A 132 -7.10 -9.82 -9.48
C GLU A 132 -7.48 -8.84 -10.59
N ALA A 133 -8.76 -8.84 -10.98
CA ALA A 133 -9.30 -7.92 -11.96
C ALA A 133 -9.29 -6.48 -11.44
N GLN A 134 -9.77 -6.25 -10.21
CA GLN A 134 -9.76 -4.93 -9.58
C GLN A 134 -8.33 -4.42 -9.36
N ALA A 135 -7.42 -5.29 -8.90
CA ALA A 135 -6.01 -4.93 -8.74
C ALA A 135 -5.36 -4.59 -10.10
N ALA A 136 -5.69 -5.32 -11.16
CA ALA A 136 -5.20 -5.06 -12.51
C ALA A 136 -5.67 -3.69 -13.01
N GLU A 137 -6.95 -3.37 -12.82
CA GLU A 137 -7.53 -2.06 -13.14
C GLU A 137 -6.89 -0.92 -12.33
N MET A 138 -6.69 -1.14 -11.03
CA MET A 138 -6.08 -0.18 -10.12
C MET A 138 -4.64 0.16 -10.51
N LEU A 139 -3.89 -0.83 -11.00
CA LEU A 139 -2.48 -0.68 -11.37
C LEU A 139 -2.27 -0.33 -12.85
N GLY A 140 -3.31 -0.44 -13.69
CA GLY A 140 -3.22 -0.26 -15.14
C GLY A 140 -2.39 -1.35 -15.83
N VAL A 141 -2.54 -2.62 -15.40
CA VAL A 141 -1.84 -3.78 -15.96
C VAL A 141 -2.82 -4.91 -16.29
N THR A 142 -2.34 -5.99 -16.92
CA THR A 142 -3.18 -7.16 -17.21
C THR A 142 -3.40 -8.03 -15.96
N VAL A 143 -4.52 -8.76 -15.89
CA VAL A 143 -4.78 -9.77 -14.84
C VAL A 143 -3.66 -10.81 -14.78
N GLY A 144 -3.12 -11.25 -15.92
CA GLY A 144 -1.97 -12.14 -15.97
C GLY A 144 -0.70 -11.54 -15.33
N THR A 145 -0.50 -10.23 -15.44
CA THR A 145 0.58 -9.53 -14.73
C THR A 145 0.34 -9.56 -13.22
N VAL A 146 -0.88 -9.34 -12.76
CA VAL A 146 -1.22 -9.44 -11.32
C VAL A 146 -0.99 -10.85 -10.79
N LYS A 147 -1.47 -11.89 -11.49
CA LYS A 147 -1.26 -13.30 -11.13
C LYS A 147 0.22 -13.64 -11.00
N SER A 148 1.00 -13.35 -12.05
CA SER A 148 2.44 -13.66 -12.06
C SER A 148 3.21 -12.88 -11.00
N GLN A 149 2.86 -11.62 -10.74
CA GLN A 149 3.50 -10.83 -9.69
C GLN A 149 3.09 -11.27 -8.29
N THR A 150 1.84 -11.69 -8.09
CA THR A 150 1.38 -12.31 -6.84
C THR A 150 2.19 -13.56 -6.54
N ALA A 151 2.28 -14.49 -7.50
CA ALA A 151 3.01 -15.74 -7.33
C ALA A 151 4.49 -15.49 -6.98
N ARG A 152 5.17 -14.58 -7.70
CA ARG A 152 6.56 -14.21 -7.42
C ARG A 152 6.72 -13.52 -6.06
N ALA A 153 5.76 -12.67 -5.67
CA ALA A 153 5.78 -12.00 -4.38
C ALA A 153 5.67 -13.02 -3.24
N LEU A 154 4.72 -13.94 -3.31
CA LEU A 154 4.54 -14.99 -2.30
C LEU A 154 5.74 -15.93 -2.23
N ALA A 155 6.30 -16.34 -3.37
CA ALA A 155 7.53 -17.14 -3.39
C ALA A 155 8.71 -16.40 -2.73
N ARG A 156 8.85 -15.10 -3.00
CA ARG A 156 9.89 -14.28 -2.39
C ARG A 156 9.67 -14.12 -0.89
N LEU A 157 8.44 -13.87 -0.43
CA LEU A 157 8.11 -13.79 1.00
C LEU A 157 8.49 -15.08 1.73
N ARG A 158 8.17 -16.25 1.16
CA ARG A 158 8.57 -17.54 1.76
C ARG A 158 10.08 -17.69 1.90
N ALA A 159 10.85 -17.15 0.97
CA ALA A 159 12.31 -17.23 0.99
C ALA A 159 12.95 -16.20 1.94
N VAL A 160 12.39 -14.99 2.03
CA VAL A 160 13.00 -13.88 2.77
C VAL A 160 12.38 -13.62 4.13
N ALA A 161 11.27 -14.28 4.47
CA ALA A 161 10.58 -14.15 5.74
C ALA A 161 9.97 -15.50 6.17
N PRO A 162 10.80 -16.56 6.36
CA PRO A 162 10.33 -17.88 6.77
C PRO A 162 9.56 -17.85 8.09
N GLU A 163 9.86 -16.91 8.99
CA GLU A 163 9.17 -16.69 10.27
C GLU A 163 7.66 -16.43 10.12
N LEU A 164 7.21 -15.95 8.95
CA LEU A 164 5.78 -15.76 8.67
C LEU A 164 5.04 -17.08 8.45
N ASN A 165 5.72 -18.14 8.00
CA ASN A 165 5.12 -19.46 7.88
C ASN A 165 4.88 -20.06 9.27
N ASP A 166 5.85 -19.93 10.18
CA ASP A 166 5.78 -20.47 11.54
C ASP A 166 4.73 -19.76 12.40
N ALA A 167 4.59 -18.44 12.21
CA ALA A 167 3.55 -17.65 12.86
C ALA A 167 2.13 -18.07 12.44
N SER A 168 1.94 -18.46 11.16
CA SER A 168 0.66 -18.99 10.68
C SER A 168 0.33 -20.39 11.22
N ALA A 169 1.36 -21.20 11.51
CA ALA A 169 1.21 -22.51 12.12
C ALA A 169 0.89 -22.42 13.63
N THR A 170 1.37 -21.38 14.30
CA THR A 170 1.18 -21.18 15.75
C THR A 170 -0.17 -20.50 16.07
N GLY A 171 -0.69 -19.68 15.14
CA GLY A 171 -2.00 -19.03 15.29
C GLY A 171 -3.23 -19.94 15.08
N GLY A 172 -3.01 -21.22 14.76
CA GLY A 172 -4.04 -22.24 14.64
C GLY A 172 -4.21 -23.06 15.91
N LEU A 173 -4.39 -22.43 17.07
CA LEU A 173 -4.92 -23.11 18.25
C LEU A 173 -5.72 -22.13 19.13
N ARG A 174 -7.02 -22.41 19.19
CA ARG A 174 -8.09 -21.86 20.04
C ARG A 174 -8.97 -20.78 19.42
#